data_AF-A0A420Y114-F1
#
_entry.id   AF-A0A420Y114-F1
#
_cell.length_a   1.000
_cell.length_b   1.000
_cell.length_c   1.000
_cell.angle_alpha   90.00
_cell.angle_beta   90.00
_cell.angle_gamma   90.00
#
_symmetry.space_group_name_H-M   'P 1'
#
loop_
_entity.id
_entity.type
_entity.pdbx_description
1 polymer ?
#
loop_
_entity_poly.entity_id
_entity_poly.type
_entity_poly.pdbx_seq_one_letter_code
_entity_poly.pdbx_strand_id
1 'polypeptide(L)'
;MAPSAIQNTVSAAVEAKLGGGKKKKTKAQTERTASPAPTTSTPPASSSAVNHNDEDDESPYVKEIRKNIRNVNKKLTNASKTDSLIASHPDKTLDDLVAAKIINADQKAQVLKKPGLEAQLAQLHEQLAQYQKIDAEYRARIATEKAAVEKALAEKHEQELAEVKQQAEKEAAKRQHDNLLIISQFLHLAAARRAEEADSQLDENMALEGVLLNVYSGDENAVATMTKLVEGVEEPTRSTSGEELKTTFAQVKVAATSYGQPPVQQLESTHLSGQSTESPEGNHSQSDPTITHAGLTEMGDI
;
A
#
# COMPACT_ATOMS: atom_id res chain seq x y z
N MET A 1 -32.46 5.80 -18.47
CA MET A 1 -33.68 5.00 -18.21
C MET A 1 -33.31 3.79 -17.36
N ALA A 2 -34.27 3.14 -16.71
CA ALA A 2 -34.05 2.05 -15.75
C ALA A 2 -33.80 0.67 -16.44
N PRO A 3 -33.34 -0.37 -15.71
CA PRO A 3 -32.76 -1.59 -16.30
C PRO A 3 -33.73 -2.78 -16.43
N SER A 4 -33.30 -3.80 -17.19
CA SER A 4 -33.79 -5.18 -17.13
C SER A 4 -32.67 -6.07 -16.56
N ALA A 5 -32.80 -6.92 -15.53
CA ALA A 5 -33.89 -7.80 -15.05
C ALA A 5 -33.91 -9.20 -15.70
N ILE A 6 -33.06 -10.09 -15.18
CA ILE A 6 -33.08 -11.55 -15.34
C ILE A 6 -32.85 -12.11 -13.92
N GLN A 7 -33.90 -12.39 -13.15
CA GLN A 7 -34.70 -13.64 -13.07
C GLN A 7 -34.12 -14.69 -12.10
N ASN A 8 -35.03 -15.36 -11.39
CA ASN A 8 -34.80 -16.26 -10.25
C ASN A 8 -35.75 -17.46 -10.37
N THR A 9 -35.26 -18.69 -10.14
CA THR A 9 -36.08 -19.91 -10.17
C THR A 9 -35.76 -20.88 -9.03
N VAL A 10 -36.70 -20.93 -8.08
CA VAL A 10 -37.00 -21.98 -7.07
C VAL A 10 -36.89 -23.40 -7.69
N SER A 11 -36.48 -24.51 -7.05
CA SER A 11 -36.94 -25.17 -5.79
C SER A 11 -35.94 -26.29 -5.39
N ALA A 12 -35.78 -26.83 -4.17
CA ALA A 12 -36.58 -26.95 -2.92
C ALA A 12 -37.38 -28.28 -2.73
N ALA A 13 -36.69 -29.33 -2.25
CA ALA A 13 -37.19 -30.53 -1.52
C ALA A 13 -35.97 -31.24 -0.84
N VAL A 14 -35.92 -31.84 0.36
CA VAL A 14 -36.84 -32.17 1.48
C VAL A 14 -37.38 -33.63 1.56
N GLU A 15 -36.76 -34.43 2.43
CA GLU A 15 -37.25 -35.67 3.11
C GLU A 15 -36.45 -35.83 4.43
N ALA A 16 -36.87 -36.60 5.45
CA ALA A 16 -36.19 -36.66 6.75
C ALA A 16 -36.31 -38.00 7.54
N LYS A 17 -35.18 -38.68 7.79
CA LYS A 17 -35.10 -39.85 8.69
C LYS A 17 -33.76 -39.98 9.43
N LEU A 18 -33.65 -40.37 10.70
CA LEU A 18 -34.36 -40.15 11.96
C LEU A 18 -33.61 -41.03 12.99
N GLY A 19 -33.31 -40.52 14.19
CA GLY A 19 -32.73 -41.29 15.29
C GLY A 19 -31.29 -40.89 15.67
N GLY A 20 -30.96 -40.56 16.92
CA GLY A 20 -31.85 -40.31 18.06
C GLY A 20 -31.11 -40.32 19.40
N GLY A 21 -31.00 -39.18 20.09
CA GLY A 21 -30.29 -39.09 21.37
C GLY A 21 -30.54 -37.79 22.14
N LYS A 22 -31.37 -37.84 23.18
CA LYS A 22 -31.74 -36.68 24.01
C LYS A 22 -30.63 -36.25 24.97
N LYS A 23 -30.31 -34.94 25.04
CA LYS A 23 -30.26 -34.13 26.30
C LYS A 23 -30.69 -32.67 25.98
N LYS A 24 -31.23 -31.93 26.96
CA LYS A 24 -31.96 -30.65 26.76
C LYS A 24 -31.69 -29.63 27.89
N LYS A 25 -31.37 -28.38 27.51
CA LYS A 25 -31.46 -27.06 28.20
C LYS A 25 -30.81 -26.05 27.22
N THR A 26 -31.37 -24.94 26.68
CA THR A 26 -32.46 -24.01 27.08
C THR A 26 -32.08 -23.17 28.32
N LYS A 27 -32.10 -21.83 28.37
CA LYS A 27 -32.52 -20.66 27.53
C LYS A 27 -31.44 -19.54 27.70
N ALA A 28 -31.20 -18.46 26.93
CA ALA A 28 -31.75 -17.78 25.74
C ALA A 28 -30.56 -17.30 24.85
N GLN A 29 -30.59 -16.52 23.75
CA GLN A 29 -31.55 -15.66 23.01
C GLN A 29 -31.88 -14.24 23.56
N THR A 30 -31.18 -13.21 23.03
CA THR A 30 -31.61 -11.81 22.83
C THR A 30 -30.98 -11.29 21.52
N GLU A 31 -31.69 -10.47 20.75
CA GLU A 31 -31.22 -9.85 19.48
C GLU A 31 -30.94 -8.35 19.66
N ARG A 32 -30.00 -7.76 18.89
CA ARG A 32 -30.27 -6.71 17.86
C ARG A 32 -29.08 -5.80 17.47
N THR A 33 -29.00 -5.57 16.16
CA THR A 33 -28.64 -4.32 15.42
C THR A 33 -27.27 -3.62 15.51
N ALA A 34 -26.86 -3.13 14.32
CA ALA A 34 -26.11 -1.91 14.01
C ALA A 34 -24.56 -1.85 14.16
N SER A 35 -23.91 -1.93 13.00
CA SER A 35 -22.72 -1.14 12.60
C SER A 35 -23.23 0.20 12.00
N PRO A 36 -22.46 1.31 11.79
CA PRO A 36 -20.99 1.33 11.66
C PRO A 36 -20.17 2.55 12.19
N ALA A 37 -18.87 2.28 12.43
CA ALA A 37 -17.71 3.18 12.22
C ALA A 37 -17.63 4.51 13.05
N PRO A 38 -16.54 5.31 12.91
CA PRO A 38 -15.19 4.92 13.37
C PRO A 38 -14.48 6.00 14.23
N THR A 39 -13.59 5.61 15.16
CA THR A 39 -12.70 6.55 15.88
C THR A 39 -11.26 6.05 16.06
N THR A 40 -10.34 6.68 15.34
CA THR A 40 -8.97 7.07 15.74
C THR A 40 -8.25 6.28 16.85
N SER A 41 -7.38 5.36 16.42
CA SER A 41 -5.94 5.33 16.78
C SER A 41 -5.49 5.67 18.22
N THR A 42 -5.14 4.64 18.98
CA THR A 42 -3.98 4.64 19.89
C THR A 42 -3.19 3.34 19.68
N PRO A 43 -1.86 3.40 19.45
CA PRO A 43 -1.06 2.19 19.32
C PRO A 43 -0.81 1.58 20.71
N PRO A 44 -1.18 0.31 20.97
CA PRO A 44 -0.79 -0.36 22.19
C PRO A 44 0.73 -0.63 22.16
N ALA A 45 1.48 0.02 23.04
CA ALA A 45 2.88 -0.32 23.29
C ALA A 45 2.97 -1.65 24.07
N SER A 46 2.58 -2.74 23.42
CA SER A 46 2.75 -4.09 23.97
C SER A 46 4.20 -4.52 23.81
N SER A 47 5.01 -4.21 24.82
CA SER A 47 6.31 -4.86 25.05
C SER A 47 6.10 -6.31 25.48
N SER A 48 5.44 -7.10 24.63
CA SER A 48 5.28 -8.53 24.80
C SER A 48 6.64 -9.18 24.57
N ALA A 49 7.39 -9.34 25.66
CA ALA A 49 8.41 -10.37 25.75
C ALA A 49 7.70 -11.74 25.65
N VAL A 50 7.39 -12.13 24.41
CA VAL A 50 6.82 -13.45 24.13
C VAL A 50 7.92 -14.45 24.42
N ASN A 51 7.76 -15.22 25.50
CA ASN A 51 8.39 -16.53 25.58
C ASN A 51 7.84 -17.34 24.39
N HIS A 52 8.51 -17.29 23.24
CA HIS A 52 8.33 -18.31 22.22
C HIS A 52 8.71 -19.64 22.89
N ASN A 53 7.85 -20.65 22.74
CA ASN A 53 8.33 -22.01 22.91
C ASN A 53 9.26 -22.26 21.71
N ASP A 54 10.58 -22.29 21.92
CA ASP A 54 11.52 -22.66 20.84
C ASP A 54 11.13 -24.02 20.20
N GLU A 55 10.48 -24.92 20.96
CA GLU A 55 9.95 -26.19 20.46
C GLU A 55 8.75 -26.07 19.49
N ASP A 56 8.08 -24.91 19.36
CA ASP A 56 7.02 -24.68 18.37
C ASP A 56 7.59 -24.07 17.08
N ASP A 57 8.39 -23.01 17.17
CA ASP A 57 9.00 -22.34 16.00
C ASP A 57 10.21 -23.07 15.39
N GLU A 58 10.73 -24.11 16.05
CA GLU A 58 11.81 -24.93 15.50
C GLU A 58 11.45 -25.60 14.16
N SER A 59 12.42 -25.65 13.25
CA SER A 59 12.32 -26.38 11.99
C SER A 59 11.97 -27.87 12.23
N PRO A 60 11.05 -28.47 11.45
CA PRO A 60 10.69 -29.89 11.62
C PRO A 60 11.88 -30.83 11.48
N TYR A 61 12.91 -30.43 10.73
CA TYR A 61 14.17 -31.17 10.59
C TYR A 61 14.99 -31.20 11.88
N VAL A 62 15.04 -30.09 12.63
CA VAL A 62 15.71 -30.03 13.95
C VAL A 62 14.96 -30.90 14.96
N LYS A 63 13.62 -30.87 14.93
CA LYS A 63 12.77 -31.74 15.75
C LYS A 63 13.00 -33.23 15.45
N GLU A 64 13.20 -33.59 14.18
CA GLU A 64 13.56 -34.95 13.78
C GLU A 64 14.98 -35.35 14.25
N ILE A 65 16.00 -34.50 14.07
CA ILE A 65 17.35 -34.80 14.56
C ILE A 65 17.34 -34.99 16.09
N ARG A 66 16.67 -34.12 16.85
CA ARG A 66 16.54 -34.27 18.32
C ARG A 66 15.84 -35.57 18.72
N LYS A 67 14.80 -35.98 18.00
CA LYS A 67 14.13 -37.27 18.17
C LYS A 67 15.07 -38.44 17.87
N ASN A 68 15.90 -38.34 16.83
CA ASN A 68 16.87 -39.36 16.45
C ASN A 68 18.03 -39.47 17.46
N ILE A 69 18.58 -38.36 17.95
CA ILE A 69 19.54 -38.33 19.08
C ILE A 69 18.93 -39.01 20.32
N ARG A 70 17.69 -38.67 20.68
CA ARG A 70 16.96 -39.30 21.81
C ARG A 70 16.80 -40.82 21.61
N ASN A 71 16.62 -41.29 20.38
CA ASN A 71 16.47 -42.71 20.06
C ASN A 71 17.82 -43.45 20.01
N VAL A 72 18.90 -42.83 19.52
CA VAL A 72 20.26 -43.40 19.55
C VAL A 72 20.76 -43.50 20.98
N ASN A 73 20.58 -42.46 21.79
CA ASN A 73 20.90 -42.47 23.22
C ASN A 73 20.18 -43.61 23.97
N LYS A 74 18.87 -43.83 23.73
CA LYS A 74 18.14 -44.98 24.31
C LYS A 74 18.76 -46.34 23.96
N LYS A 75 19.28 -46.51 22.74
CA LYS A 75 19.98 -47.74 22.33
C LYS A 75 21.34 -47.85 23.04
N LEU A 76 22.10 -46.76 23.09
CA LEU A 76 23.40 -46.68 23.75
C LEU A 76 23.32 -46.99 25.25
N THR A 77 22.35 -46.39 25.97
CA THR A 77 22.06 -46.67 27.39
C THR A 77 21.57 -48.10 27.65
N ASN A 78 21.08 -48.82 26.64
CA ASN A 78 20.72 -50.23 26.78
C ASN A 78 21.91 -51.15 26.51
N ALA A 79 22.74 -50.84 25.51
CA ALA A 79 24.02 -51.53 25.30
C ALA A 79 24.93 -51.41 26.53
N SER A 80 25.10 -50.22 27.08
CA SER A 80 26.05 -49.95 28.17
C SER A 80 25.74 -50.61 29.50
N LYS A 81 24.48 -51.05 29.73
CA LYS A 81 24.12 -51.91 30.88
C LYS A 81 24.82 -53.28 30.84
N THR A 82 25.27 -53.71 29.67
CA THR A 82 26.05 -54.95 29.48
C THR A 82 27.53 -54.73 29.78
N ASP A 83 28.05 -53.50 29.62
CA ASP A 83 29.48 -53.20 29.79
C ASP A 83 29.99 -53.59 31.18
N SER A 84 29.17 -53.39 32.24
CA SER A 84 29.54 -53.77 33.61
C SER A 84 29.70 -55.29 33.81
N LEU A 85 28.92 -56.10 33.10
CA LEU A 85 29.03 -57.58 33.15
C LEU A 85 30.24 -58.09 32.35
N ILE A 86 30.59 -57.40 31.27
CA ILE A 86 31.80 -57.68 30.49
C ILE A 86 33.04 -57.28 31.30
N ALA A 87 33.03 -56.10 31.94
CA ALA A 87 34.12 -55.62 32.79
C ALA A 87 34.39 -56.51 34.01
N SER A 88 33.38 -57.24 34.53
CA SER A 88 33.59 -58.25 35.59
C SER A 88 34.24 -59.56 35.12
N HIS A 89 34.45 -59.73 33.81
CA HIS A 89 35.01 -60.95 33.20
C HIS A 89 36.00 -60.63 32.06
N PRO A 90 37.12 -59.94 32.35
CA PRO A 90 38.06 -59.49 31.33
C PRO A 90 38.72 -60.63 30.54
N ASP A 91 38.85 -61.81 31.15
CA ASP A 91 39.52 -62.98 30.56
C ASP A 91 38.62 -63.82 29.62
N LYS A 92 37.41 -63.35 29.30
CA LYS A 92 36.41 -64.08 28.50
C LYS A 92 35.98 -63.27 27.28
N THR A 93 35.86 -63.92 26.12
CA THR A 93 35.33 -63.28 24.92
C THR A 93 33.81 -63.08 25.02
N LEU A 94 33.27 -62.22 24.15
CA LEU A 94 31.82 -62.05 23.98
C LEU A 94 31.08 -63.35 23.64
N ASP A 95 31.76 -64.34 23.06
CA ASP A 95 31.17 -65.67 22.79
C ASP A 95 31.23 -66.58 24.02
N ASP A 96 32.32 -66.57 24.78
CA ASP A 96 32.42 -67.31 26.05
C ASP A 96 31.39 -66.82 27.09
N LEU A 97 31.10 -65.52 27.11
CA LEU A 97 30.07 -64.94 27.97
C LEU A 97 28.64 -65.36 27.57
N VAL A 98 28.39 -65.61 26.27
CA VAL A 98 27.11 -66.19 25.80
C VAL A 98 27.06 -67.70 26.11
N ALA A 99 28.14 -68.44 25.86
CA ALA A 99 28.22 -69.87 26.16
C ALA A 99 28.04 -70.16 27.66
N ALA A 100 28.63 -69.33 28.52
CA ALA A 100 28.45 -69.38 29.98
C ALA A 100 27.10 -68.82 30.47
N LYS A 101 26.22 -68.35 29.56
CA LYS A 101 24.91 -67.73 29.85
C LYS A 101 24.97 -66.49 30.75
N ILE A 102 26.11 -65.79 30.75
CA ILE A 102 26.32 -64.55 31.51
C ILE A 102 25.69 -63.35 30.77
N ILE A 103 25.71 -63.39 29.43
CA ILE A 103 24.99 -62.44 28.57
C ILE A 103 24.15 -63.19 27.52
N ASN A 104 23.04 -62.59 27.09
CA ASN A 104 22.23 -63.10 25.98
C ASN A 104 22.85 -62.72 24.61
N ALA A 105 22.53 -63.48 23.55
CA ALA A 105 22.88 -63.15 22.18
C ALA A 105 22.42 -61.73 21.76
N ASP A 106 21.26 -61.28 22.24
CA ASP A 106 20.79 -59.90 22.02
C ASP A 106 21.69 -58.84 22.68
N GLN A 107 22.28 -59.14 23.83
CA GLN A 107 23.21 -58.23 24.51
C GLN A 107 24.56 -58.20 23.78
N LYS A 108 25.08 -59.36 23.36
CA LYS A 108 26.23 -59.44 22.43
C LYS A 108 25.99 -58.60 21.17
N ALA A 109 24.82 -58.75 20.55
CA ALA A 109 24.45 -58.01 19.34
C ALA A 109 24.26 -56.49 19.58
N GLN A 110 23.89 -56.06 20.79
CA GLN A 110 23.84 -54.64 21.17
C GLN A 110 25.25 -54.06 21.39
N VAL A 111 26.13 -54.78 22.09
CA VAL A 111 27.52 -54.36 22.33
C VAL A 111 28.29 -54.25 21.02
N LEU A 112 28.16 -55.22 20.12
CA LEU A 112 28.78 -55.15 18.77
C LEU A 112 28.26 -53.98 17.91
N LYS A 113 27.06 -53.47 18.18
CA LYS A 113 26.49 -52.28 17.51
C LYS A 113 26.84 -50.96 18.19
N LYS A 114 27.40 -50.99 19.41
CA LYS A 114 27.67 -49.80 20.23
C LYS A 114 28.58 -48.76 19.53
N PRO A 115 29.72 -49.11 18.91
CA PRO A 115 30.57 -48.11 18.26
C PRO A 115 29.90 -47.43 17.06
N GLY A 116 29.07 -48.16 16.31
CA GLY A 116 28.28 -47.60 15.21
C GLY A 116 27.17 -46.66 15.68
N LEU A 117 26.60 -46.91 16.87
CA LEU A 117 25.65 -46.00 17.50
C LEU A 117 26.34 -44.73 18.02
N GLU A 118 27.55 -44.84 18.58
CA GLU A 118 28.34 -43.70 19.03
C GLU A 118 28.78 -42.80 17.85
N ALA A 119 29.20 -43.40 16.73
CA ALA A 119 29.48 -42.66 15.48
C ALA A 119 28.21 -41.96 14.92
N GLN A 120 27.06 -42.65 14.92
CA GLN A 120 25.78 -42.05 14.51
C GLN A 120 25.35 -40.90 15.43
N LEU A 121 25.61 -41.01 16.74
CA LEU A 121 25.34 -39.98 17.74
C LEU A 121 26.17 -38.71 17.46
N ALA A 122 27.47 -38.88 17.22
CA ALA A 122 28.38 -37.78 16.87
C ALA A 122 27.93 -37.06 15.59
N GLN A 123 27.61 -37.80 14.53
CA GLN A 123 27.12 -37.24 13.26
C GLN A 123 25.81 -36.44 13.44
N LEU A 124 24.86 -36.94 14.24
CA LEU A 124 23.61 -36.24 14.51
C LEU A 124 23.81 -34.95 15.33
N HIS A 125 24.80 -34.91 16.24
CA HIS A 125 25.17 -33.68 16.94
C HIS A 125 25.86 -32.67 16.04
N GLU A 126 26.74 -33.11 15.14
CA GLU A 126 27.37 -32.23 14.15
C GLU A 126 26.32 -31.59 13.23
N GLN A 127 25.40 -32.39 12.70
CA GLN A 127 24.27 -31.89 11.91
C GLN A 127 23.41 -30.89 12.70
N LEU A 128 23.08 -31.18 13.97
CA LEU A 128 22.33 -30.26 14.82
C LEU A 128 23.05 -28.91 14.97
N ALA A 129 24.35 -28.93 15.26
CA ALA A 129 25.17 -27.72 15.42
C ALA A 129 25.30 -26.91 14.12
N GLN A 130 25.47 -27.58 12.97
CA GLN A 130 25.49 -26.93 11.65
C GLN A 130 24.15 -26.23 11.37
N TYR A 131 23.02 -26.91 11.59
CA TYR A 131 21.69 -26.32 11.37
C TYR A 131 21.38 -25.16 12.34
N GLN A 132 21.77 -25.25 13.61
CA GLN A 132 21.61 -24.14 14.56
C GLN A 132 22.45 -22.91 14.16
N LYS A 133 23.69 -23.12 13.70
CA LYS A 133 24.53 -22.03 13.18
C LYS A 133 23.88 -21.36 11.96
N ILE A 134 23.38 -22.15 11.01
CA ILE A 134 22.73 -21.65 9.80
C ILE A 134 21.46 -20.85 10.16
N ASP A 135 20.60 -21.37 11.04
CA ASP A 135 19.39 -20.66 11.50
C ASP A 135 19.74 -19.33 12.19
N ALA A 136 20.76 -19.31 13.05
CA ALA A 136 21.24 -18.08 13.68
C ALA A 136 21.78 -17.05 12.67
N GLU A 137 22.54 -17.49 11.65
CA GLU A 137 23.00 -16.61 10.57
C GLU A 137 21.83 -16.05 9.73
N TYR A 138 20.82 -16.87 9.40
CA TYR A 138 19.64 -16.38 8.68
C TYR A 138 18.81 -15.42 9.52
N ARG A 139 18.54 -15.70 10.79
CA ARG A 139 17.84 -14.78 11.69
C ARG A 139 18.57 -13.44 11.83
N ALA A 140 19.91 -13.47 11.93
CA ALA A 140 20.72 -12.25 11.97
C ALA A 140 20.62 -11.44 10.67
N ARG A 141 20.74 -12.08 9.50
CA ARG A 141 20.59 -11.41 8.19
C ARG A 141 19.21 -10.78 8.04
N ILE A 142 18.13 -11.54 8.32
CA ILE A 142 16.75 -11.06 8.26
C ILE A 142 16.52 -9.87 9.21
N ALA A 143 17.12 -9.87 10.40
CA ALA A 143 17.05 -8.74 11.32
C ALA A 143 17.77 -7.49 10.76
N THR A 144 18.96 -7.65 10.16
CA THR A 144 19.69 -6.52 9.53
C THR A 144 19.00 -6.00 8.28
N GLU A 145 18.42 -6.87 7.45
CA GLU A 145 17.68 -6.52 6.24
C GLU A 145 16.39 -5.77 6.59
N LYS A 146 15.63 -6.24 7.59
CA LYS A 146 14.46 -5.52 8.11
C LYS A 146 14.82 -4.13 8.63
N ALA A 147 15.84 -4.02 9.49
CA ALA A 147 16.27 -2.73 10.02
C ALA A 147 16.73 -1.76 8.91
N ALA A 148 17.39 -2.26 7.86
CA ALA A 148 17.78 -1.45 6.71
C ALA A 148 16.57 -0.99 5.88
N VAL A 149 15.59 -1.86 5.63
CA VAL A 149 14.35 -1.54 4.89
C VAL A 149 13.45 -0.60 5.68
N GLU A 150 13.26 -0.83 6.98
CA GLU A 150 12.49 0.04 7.88
C GLU A 150 13.10 1.44 7.95
N LYS A 151 14.43 1.53 8.06
CA LYS A 151 15.15 2.81 7.98
C LYS A 151 14.95 3.51 6.63
N ALA A 152 15.18 2.80 5.52
CA ALA A 152 15.07 3.39 4.18
C ALA A 152 13.63 3.82 3.83
N LEU A 153 12.62 3.13 4.38
CA LEU A 153 11.21 3.52 4.28
C LEU A 153 10.94 4.79 5.09
N ALA A 154 11.43 4.87 6.34
CA ALA A 154 11.29 6.06 7.17
C ALA A 154 11.96 7.30 6.54
N GLU A 155 13.18 7.17 6.02
CA GLU A 155 13.91 8.25 5.34
C GLU A 155 13.16 8.74 4.08
N LYS A 156 12.60 7.82 3.27
CA LYS A 156 11.77 8.18 2.12
C LYS A 156 10.47 8.86 2.51
N HIS A 157 9.76 8.34 3.52
CA HIS A 157 8.50 8.91 3.98
C HIS A 157 8.70 10.32 4.57
N GLU A 158 9.82 10.60 5.23
CA GLU A 158 10.18 11.95 5.66
C GLU A 158 10.46 12.89 4.47
N GLN A 159 11.17 12.41 3.44
CA GLN A 159 11.42 13.16 2.20
C GLN A 159 10.11 13.46 1.44
N GLU A 160 9.28 12.46 1.20
CA GLU A 160 7.97 12.59 0.54
C GLU A 160 7.05 13.57 1.31
N LEU A 161 7.03 13.51 2.65
CA LEU A 161 6.30 14.47 3.48
C LEU A 161 6.86 15.90 3.40
N ALA A 162 8.17 16.07 3.22
CA ALA A 162 8.78 17.39 3.05
C ALA A 162 8.46 17.98 1.66
N GLU A 163 8.55 17.16 0.61
CA GLU A 163 8.20 17.54 -0.76
C GLU A 163 6.71 17.90 -0.90
N VAL A 164 5.81 17.07 -0.36
CA VAL A 164 4.36 17.33 -0.36
C VAL A 164 4.00 18.62 0.37
N LYS A 165 4.65 18.91 1.51
CA LYS A 165 4.47 20.20 2.21
C LYS A 165 4.93 21.38 1.37
N GLN A 166 6.16 21.31 0.84
CA GLN A 166 6.70 22.40 0.03
C GLN A 166 5.89 22.63 -1.26
N GLN A 167 5.36 21.58 -1.86
CA GLN A 167 4.46 21.67 -3.02
C GLN A 167 3.09 22.25 -2.64
N ALA A 168 2.50 21.83 -1.52
CA ALA A 168 1.26 22.40 -1.01
C ALA A 168 1.39 23.89 -0.67
N GLU A 169 2.52 24.33 -0.09
CA GLU A 169 2.84 25.74 0.17
C GLU A 169 2.95 26.55 -1.12
N LYS A 170 3.68 26.05 -2.13
CA LYS A 170 3.77 26.67 -3.46
C LYS A 170 2.41 26.79 -4.15
N GLU A 171 1.59 25.74 -4.09
CA GLU A 171 0.26 25.74 -4.67
C GLU A 171 -0.71 26.65 -3.91
N ALA A 172 -0.62 26.73 -2.59
CA ALA A 172 -1.43 27.64 -1.79
C ALA A 172 -1.06 29.11 -2.11
N ALA A 173 0.23 29.43 -2.16
CA ALA A 173 0.72 30.76 -2.54
C ALA A 173 0.31 31.14 -3.98
N LYS A 174 0.41 30.19 -4.93
CA LYS A 174 -0.06 30.40 -6.31
C LYS A 174 -1.58 30.61 -6.37
N ARG A 175 -2.37 29.75 -5.73
CA ARG A 175 -3.84 29.91 -5.66
C ARG A 175 -4.19 31.26 -5.05
N GLN A 176 -3.57 31.67 -3.95
CA GLN A 176 -3.78 32.99 -3.35
C GLN A 176 -3.48 34.13 -4.34
N HIS A 177 -2.35 34.08 -5.05
CA HIS A 177 -2.00 35.06 -6.07
C HIS A 177 -3.03 35.11 -7.21
N ASP A 178 -3.38 33.96 -7.78
CA ASP A 178 -4.28 33.87 -8.94
C ASP A 178 -5.72 34.28 -8.57
N ASN A 179 -6.15 33.98 -7.34
CA ASN A 179 -7.42 34.44 -6.76
C ASN A 179 -7.45 35.97 -6.60
N LEU A 180 -6.39 36.57 -6.05
CA LEU A 180 -6.26 38.03 -5.92
C LEU A 180 -6.20 38.72 -7.29
N LEU A 181 -5.54 38.09 -8.28
CA LEU A 181 -5.51 38.58 -9.65
C LEU A 181 -6.92 38.66 -10.24
N ILE A 182 -7.73 37.59 -10.15
CA ILE A 182 -9.12 37.58 -10.63
C ILE A 182 -9.95 38.68 -9.95
N ILE A 183 -9.84 38.85 -8.63
CA ILE A 183 -10.56 39.91 -7.89
C ILE A 183 -10.12 41.30 -8.36
N SER A 184 -8.82 41.54 -8.55
CA SER A 184 -8.32 42.84 -9.03
C SER A 184 -8.73 43.15 -10.48
N GLN A 185 -8.79 42.13 -11.35
CA GLN A 185 -9.31 42.24 -12.72
C GLN A 185 -10.81 42.57 -12.73
N PHE A 186 -11.60 41.96 -11.84
CA PHE A 186 -13.01 42.29 -11.65
C PHE A 186 -13.21 43.73 -11.18
N LEU A 187 -12.43 44.17 -10.18
CA LEU A 187 -12.45 45.56 -9.70
C LEU A 187 -12.05 46.55 -10.81
N HIS A 188 -11.11 46.18 -11.70
CA HIS A 188 -10.73 47.01 -12.84
C HIS A 188 -11.86 47.12 -13.88
N LEU A 189 -12.50 46.00 -14.25
CA LEU A 189 -13.66 46.00 -15.16
C LEU A 189 -14.82 46.82 -14.60
N ALA A 190 -15.17 46.65 -13.32
CA ALA A 190 -16.27 47.38 -12.71
C ALA A 190 -15.98 48.88 -12.58
N ALA A 191 -14.72 49.27 -12.33
CA ALA A 191 -14.30 50.67 -12.39
C ALA A 191 -14.39 51.25 -13.82
N ALA A 192 -14.07 50.46 -14.85
CA ALA A 192 -14.16 50.87 -16.25
C ALA A 192 -15.61 51.04 -16.73
N ARG A 193 -16.49 50.05 -16.49
CA ARG A 193 -17.92 50.14 -16.88
C ARG A 193 -18.63 51.35 -16.27
N ARG A 194 -18.22 51.80 -15.07
CA ARG A 194 -18.66 53.06 -14.44
C ARG A 194 -18.13 54.33 -15.12
N ALA A 195 -16.94 54.28 -15.72
CA ALA A 195 -16.32 55.41 -16.42
C ALA A 195 -16.79 55.55 -17.88
N GLU A 196 -17.26 54.45 -18.49
CA GLU A 196 -17.71 54.36 -19.88
C GLU A 196 -19.20 54.77 -20.07
N GLU A 197 -19.89 55.21 -19.01
CA GLU A 197 -21.36 55.46 -18.98
C GLU A 197 -22.19 54.28 -19.53
N ALA A 198 -21.74 53.04 -19.28
CA ALA A 198 -22.36 51.84 -19.82
C ALA A 198 -23.80 51.65 -19.32
N ASP A 199 -24.68 51.12 -20.18
CA ASP A 199 -26.12 51.04 -19.91
C ASP A 199 -26.43 50.24 -18.62
N SER A 200 -26.89 50.97 -17.60
CA SER A 200 -27.27 50.45 -16.28
C SER A 200 -28.38 49.39 -16.29
N GLN A 201 -29.14 49.26 -17.39
CA GLN A 201 -30.24 48.30 -17.52
C GLN A 201 -29.80 46.95 -18.12
N LEU A 202 -28.52 46.80 -18.50
CA LEU A 202 -27.98 45.52 -18.93
C LEU A 202 -27.76 44.58 -17.73
N ASP A 203 -28.23 43.34 -17.86
CA ASP A 203 -28.10 42.26 -16.86
C ASP A 203 -26.64 42.10 -16.39
N GLU A 204 -25.67 42.17 -17.31
CA GLU A 204 -24.23 42.18 -17.02
C GLU A 204 -23.80 43.33 -16.09
N ASN A 205 -24.28 44.55 -16.33
CA ASN A 205 -23.90 45.73 -15.54
C ASN A 205 -24.57 45.71 -14.17
N MET A 206 -25.84 45.28 -14.10
CA MET A 206 -26.54 45.04 -12.83
C MET A 206 -25.84 43.95 -12.00
N ALA A 207 -25.30 42.91 -12.66
CA ALA A 207 -24.51 41.86 -12.02
C ALA A 207 -23.15 42.35 -11.51
N LEU A 208 -22.41 43.13 -12.32
CA LEU A 208 -21.15 43.75 -11.89
C LEU A 208 -21.34 44.63 -10.65
N GLU A 209 -22.35 45.51 -10.66
CA GLU A 209 -22.66 46.39 -9.53
C GLU A 209 -23.14 45.63 -8.28
N GLY A 210 -24.00 44.62 -8.44
CA GLY A 210 -24.49 43.81 -7.32
C GLY A 210 -23.43 42.89 -6.71
N VAL A 211 -22.56 42.27 -7.53
CA VAL A 211 -21.38 41.55 -7.03
C VAL A 211 -20.43 42.51 -6.33
N LEU A 212 -20.19 43.71 -6.87
CA LEU A 212 -19.30 44.70 -6.27
C LEU A 212 -19.82 45.23 -4.93
N LEU A 213 -21.13 45.45 -4.80
CA LEU A 213 -21.78 45.79 -3.53
C LEU A 213 -21.54 44.72 -2.45
N ASN A 214 -21.64 43.44 -2.82
CA ASN A 214 -21.34 42.32 -1.92
C ASN A 214 -19.84 42.19 -1.62
N VAL A 215 -18.94 42.49 -2.56
CA VAL A 215 -17.48 42.54 -2.28
C VAL A 215 -17.13 43.67 -1.30
N TYR A 216 -17.91 44.75 -1.28
CA TYR A 216 -17.72 45.90 -0.38
C TYR A 216 -18.41 45.78 1.00
N SER A 217 -19.15 44.71 1.31
CA SER A 217 -19.78 44.57 2.64
C SER A 217 -18.78 44.32 3.78
N GLY A 218 -17.56 43.83 3.46
CA GLY A 218 -16.46 43.68 4.42
C GLY A 218 -16.65 42.56 5.46
N ASP A 219 -17.55 41.62 5.19
CA ASP A 219 -17.95 40.52 6.06
C ASP A 219 -17.74 39.14 5.41
N GLU A 220 -18.19 38.07 6.06
CA GLU A 220 -18.08 36.70 5.52
C GLU A 220 -18.85 36.52 4.20
N ASN A 221 -19.91 37.30 3.97
CA ASN A 221 -20.62 37.32 2.69
C ASN A 221 -19.78 37.94 1.56
N ALA A 222 -18.94 38.94 1.85
CA ALA A 222 -17.94 39.43 0.90
C ALA A 222 -16.91 38.34 0.55
N VAL A 223 -16.43 37.58 1.54
CA VAL A 223 -15.49 36.46 1.34
C VAL A 223 -16.12 35.34 0.52
N ALA A 224 -17.36 34.96 0.83
CA ALA A 224 -18.12 33.98 0.05
C ALA A 224 -18.35 34.45 -1.40
N THR A 225 -18.70 35.73 -1.60
CA THR A 225 -18.90 36.33 -2.93
C THR A 225 -17.61 36.36 -3.75
N MET A 226 -16.49 36.78 -3.14
CA MET A 226 -15.18 36.72 -3.77
C MET A 226 -14.78 35.28 -4.12
N THR A 227 -15.10 34.31 -3.26
CA THR A 227 -14.82 32.88 -3.53
C THR A 227 -15.63 32.37 -4.72
N LYS A 228 -16.95 32.63 -4.77
CA LYS A 228 -17.83 32.28 -5.91
C LYS A 228 -17.35 32.88 -7.23
N LEU A 229 -16.93 34.15 -7.21
CA LEU A 229 -16.35 34.86 -8.35
C LEU A 229 -15.01 34.25 -8.79
N VAL A 230 -14.13 33.94 -7.85
CA VAL A 230 -12.80 33.36 -8.10
C VAL A 230 -12.88 31.94 -8.63
N GLU A 231 -13.75 31.10 -8.07
CA GLU A 231 -14.02 29.75 -8.58
C GLU A 231 -14.70 29.84 -9.95
N GLY A 232 -15.64 30.77 -10.11
CA GLY A 232 -16.45 30.94 -11.31
C GLY A 232 -17.61 29.95 -11.31
N VAL A 233 -18.44 30.00 -10.27
CA VAL A 233 -19.61 29.11 -10.14
C VAL A 233 -20.74 29.50 -11.10
N GLU A 234 -21.53 28.53 -11.55
CA GLU A 234 -22.73 28.77 -12.37
C GLU A 234 -23.97 29.15 -11.52
N GLU A 235 -23.74 29.79 -10.38
CA GLU A 235 -24.81 30.40 -9.58
C GLU A 235 -25.17 31.76 -10.20
N PRO A 236 -26.47 32.09 -10.35
CA PRO A 236 -26.89 33.41 -10.80
C PRO A 236 -26.46 34.49 -9.81
N THR A 237 -26.03 35.63 -10.34
CA THR A 237 -25.71 36.81 -9.54
C THR A 237 -26.99 37.53 -9.09
N ARG A 238 -26.84 38.56 -8.25
CA ARG A 238 -27.94 39.43 -7.84
C ARG A 238 -27.65 40.87 -8.15
N SER A 239 -28.70 41.65 -8.41
CA SER A 239 -28.65 43.10 -8.55
C SER A 239 -28.37 43.80 -7.21
N THR A 240 -28.14 45.11 -7.26
CA THR A 240 -28.10 45.98 -6.07
C THR A 240 -29.45 46.10 -5.34
N SER A 241 -30.57 45.77 -5.99
CA SER A 241 -31.89 45.62 -5.35
C SER A 241 -32.12 44.23 -4.72
N GLY A 242 -31.20 43.28 -4.94
CA GLY A 242 -31.31 41.90 -4.45
C GLY A 242 -32.10 40.94 -5.34
N GLU A 243 -32.49 41.38 -6.54
CA GLU A 243 -33.17 40.57 -7.56
C GLU A 243 -32.18 39.59 -8.22
N GLU A 244 -32.66 38.41 -8.62
CA GLU A 244 -31.84 37.35 -9.23
C GLU A 244 -31.69 37.58 -10.74
N LEU A 245 -30.44 37.61 -11.21
CA LEU A 245 -30.06 37.96 -12.59
C LEU A 245 -29.70 36.72 -13.41
N LYS A 246 -29.64 36.86 -14.74
CA LYS A 246 -29.27 35.75 -15.64
C LYS A 246 -27.76 35.52 -15.68
N THR A 247 -26.98 36.58 -15.46
CA THR A 247 -25.52 36.53 -15.47
C THR A 247 -25.00 35.70 -14.28
N THR A 248 -24.19 34.66 -14.54
CA THR A 248 -23.58 33.82 -13.50
C THR A 248 -22.22 34.33 -13.02
N PHE A 249 -21.75 33.90 -11.85
CA PHE A 249 -20.40 34.24 -11.38
C PHE A 249 -19.30 33.76 -12.35
N ALA A 250 -19.51 32.63 -13.04
CA ALA A 250 -18.65 32.17 -14.13
C ALA A 250 -18.53 33.19 -15.26
N GLN A 251 -19.66 33.78 -15.67
CA GLN A 251 -19.69 34.80 -16.74
C GLN A 251 -19.05 36.11 -16.30
N VAL A 252 -19.27 36.56 -15.06
CA VAL A 252 -18.58 37.73 -14.48
C VAL A 252 -17.05 37.51 -14.44
N LYS A 253 -16.60 36.32 -14.05
CA LYS A 253 -15.17 35.93 -14.07
C LYS A 253 -14.58 35.97 -15.48
N VAL A 254 -15.31 35.48 -16.50
CA VAL A 254 -14.87 35.55 -17.91
C VAL A 254 -14.80 36.99 -18.40
N ALA A 255 -15.78 37.84 -18.09
CA ALA A 255 -15.73 39.27 -18.41
C ALA A 255 -14.52 39.98 -17.75
N ALA A 256 -14.30 39.74 -16.45
CA ALA A 256 -13.18 40.31 -15.70
C ALA A 256 -11.81 39.90 -16.27
N THR A 257 -11.61 38.60 -16.46
CA THR A 257 -10.32 38.04 -16.93
C THR A 257 -10.00 38.40 -18.38
N SER A 258 -11.01 38.61 -19.23
CA SER A 258 -10.85 39.06 -20.62
C SER A 258 -10.59 40.56 -20.73
N TYR A 259 -11.27 41.42 -19.94
CA TYR A 259 -11.02 42.87 -19.92
C TYR A 259 -9.57 43.21 -19.53
N GLY A 260 -8.97 42.40 -18.62
CA GLY A 260 -7.58 42.56 -18.20
C GLY A 260 -6.51 42.07 -19.20
N GLN A 261 -6.88 41.53 -20.37
CA GLN A 261 -5.90 41.17 -21.40
C GLN A 261 -5.55 42.38 -22.27
N PRO A 262 -4.26 42.58 -22.65
CA PRO A 262 -3.96 43.46 -23.76
C PRO A 262 -4.67 42.92 -25.02
N PRO A 263 -5.18 43.80 -25.92
CA PRO A 263 -5.93 43.35 -27.09
C PRO A 263 -5.03 42.55 -28.04
N VAL A 264 -5.08 41.22 -27.89
CA VAL A 264 -4.47 40.29 -28.84
C VAL A 264 -5.17 40.53 -30.17
N GLN A 265 -4.42 41.02 -31.17
CA GLN A 265 -4.99 41.36 -32.47
C GLN A 265 -5.70 40.13 -33.04
N GLN A 266 -7.01 40.25 -33.15
CA GLN A 266 -7.91 39.18 -33.54
C GLN A 266 -7.69 38.91 -35.03
N LEU A 267 -6.78 37.99 -35.35
CA LEU A 267 -6.43 37.61 -36.72
C LEU A 267 -7.71 37.18 -37.46
N GLU A 268 -8.12 38.02 -38.41
CA GLU A 268 -9.41 37.93 -39.08
C GLU A 268 -9.55 36.58 -39.78
N SER A 269 -10.41 35.72 -39.23
CA SER A 269 -10.69 34.40 -39.78
C SER A 269 -11.69 34.49 -40.94
N THR A 270 -11.29 35.20 -42.00
CA THR A 270 -12.09 35.51 -43.18
C THR A 270 -11.49 34.83 -44.42
N HIS A 271 -12.35 34.38 -45.35
CA HIS A 271 -12.02 33.74 -46.64
C HIS A 271 -11.65 32.24 -46.64
N LEU A 272 -12.68 31.41 -46.41
CA LEU A 272 -13.21 30.46 -47.42
C LEU A 272 -12.30 30.05 -48.61
N SER A 273 -11.96 28.75 -48.63
CA SER A 273 -12.03 27.85 -49.81
C SER A 273 -11.52 28.34 -51.18
N GLY A 274 -10.30 27.96 -51.56
CA GLY A 274 -9.76 28.07 -52.93
C GLY A 274 -8.72 26.98 -53.24
N GLN A 275 -8.73 26.46 -54.47
CA GLN A 275 -8.00 25.25 -54.89
C GLN A 275 -6.51 25.45 -55.27
N SER A 276 -5.73 24.38 -55.02
CA SER A 276 -4.64 23.85 -55.88
C SER A 276 -3.32 24.61 -56.12
N THR A 277 -2.24 23.99 -55.62
CA THR A 277 -1.04 23.56 -56.37
C THR A 277 -0.19 24.60 -57.12
N GLU A 278 1.00 24.90 -56.59
CA GLU A 278 2.28 24.48 -57.21
C GLU A 278 3.46 24.60 -56.21
N SER A 279 4.52 23.82 -56.43
CA SER A 279 5.80 23.88 -55.70
C SER A 279 6.87 24.52 -56.61
N PRO A 280 7.97 25.06 -56.05
CA PRO A 280 9.20 24.25 -56.14
C PRO A 280 10.13 24.29 -54.92
N GLU A 281 11.14 23.43 -55.03
CA GLU A 281 12.20 22.99 -54.12
C GLU A 281 13.00 24.07 -53.34
N GLY A 282 13.53 23.68 -52.17
CA GLY A 282 14.52 24.50 -51.44
C GLY A 282 14.94 23.96 -50.07
N ASN A 283 15.81 22.94 -50.02
CA ASN A 283 16.62 22.46 -48.88
C ASN A 283 16.15 22.75 -47.43
N HIS A 284 15.91 21.68 -46.65
CA HIS A 284 16.83 21.32 -45.56
C HIS A 284 16.60 19.87 -45.09
N SER A 285 17.68 19.12 -44.89
CA SER A 285 17.65 17.71 -44.49
C SER A 285 17.45 17.53 -42.99
N GLN A 286 16.30 17.00 -42.57
CA GLN A 286 16.12 16.42 -41.23
C GLN A 286 16.40 14.91 -41.26
N SER A 287 17.32 14.47 -40.43
CA SER A 287 17.61 13.04 -40.20
C SER A 287 16.72 12.47 -39.10
N ASP A 288 16.25 11.24 -39.28
CA ASP A 288 15.44 10.50 -38.29
C ASP A 288 16.26 10.17 -37.02
N PRO A 289 15.74 10.40 -35.80
CA PRO A 289 16.46 10.14 -34.54
C PRO A 289 16.55 8.66 -34.11
N THR A 290 15.96 7.71 -34.86
CA THR A 290 15.68 6.34 -34.38
C THR A 290 16.85 5.34 -34.51
N ILE A 291 18.07 5.78 -34.84
CA ILE A 291 19.24 4.89 -35.08
C ILE A 291 20.28 4.89 -33.93
N THR A 292 20.26 5.89 -33.04
CA THR A 292 21.39 6.23 -32.14
C THR A 292 21.65 5.27 -30.95
N HIS A 293 21.12 4.03 -30.96
CA HIS A 293 21.32 3.05 -29.87
C HIS A 293 21.64 1.60 -30.34
N ALA A 294 21.95 1.39 -31.63
CA ALA A 294 22.26 0.08 -32.19
C ALA A 294 23.78 -0.18 -32.34
N GLY A 295 24.56 -0.06 -31.26
CA GLY A 295 26.04 -0.07 -31.39
C GLY A 295 26.86 -0.27 -30.11
N LEU A 296 26.45 -1.14 -29.18
CA LEU A 296 27.27 -1.45 -27.99
C LEU A 296 27.21 -2.90 -27.49
N THR A 297 26.97 -3.86 -28.38
CA THR A 297 27.11 -5.31 -28.12
C THR A 297 27.69 -6.00 -29.35
N GLU A 298 29.02 -6.19 -29.38
CA GLU A 298 29.78 -7.30 -30.00
C GLU A 298 31.27 -6.94 -30.17
N MET A 299 32.03 -7.07 -29.07
CA MET A 299 33.46 -7.37 -29.03
C MET A 299 33.68 -8.18 -27.73
N GLY A 300 34.20 -9.41 -27.73
CA GLY A 300 34.71 -10.25 -28.82
C GLY A 300 35.95 -11.00 -28.33
N ASP A 301 35.87 -12.32 -28.18
CA ASP A 301 36.94 -13.14 -27.58
C ASP A 301 38.25 -13.14 -28.39
N ILE A 302 39.37 -12.88 -27.71
CA ILE A 302 40.75 -13.34 -28.04
C ILE A 302 41.48 -13.65 -26.72
#